data_AF-A0A9P1EXA0-F1
#
_entry.id   AF-A0A9P1EXA0-F1
#
_cell.length_a   1.000
_cell.length_b   1.000
_cell.length_c   1.000
_cell.angle_alpha   90.00
_cell.angle_beta   90.00
_cell.angle_gamma   90.00
#
_symmetry.space_group_name_H-M   'P 1'
#
loop_
_entity.id
_entity.type
_entity.pdbx_description
1 polymer ?
#
loop_
_entity_poly.entity_id
_entity_poly.type
_entity_poly.pdbx_seq_one_letter_code
_entity_poly.pdbx_strand_id
1 'polypeptide(L)'
;MTTYFVPVDNSFELTRQQLLQECNDLILSTADYMEKFVRSFRRYPDVPSFTWRWMQHFIPRVTHHKVPITPEIIITCAFFTTYIRLRFRYAPRDFFYFPLPTSDSFPSTVTDIISVMESFRLE
;
A
#
# COMPACT_ATOMS: atom_id res chain seq x y z
N MET A 1 -25.42 -35.38 -25.73
CA MET A 1 -24.69 -35.44 -24.46
C MET A 1 -24.38 -34.00 -24.07
N THR A 2 -25.09 -33.44 -23.10
CA THR A 2 -24.90 -32.05 -22.66
C THR A 2 -23.78 -32.00 -21.62
N THR A 3 -22.63 -31.48 -22.03
CA THR A 3 -21.49 -31.24 -21.14
C THR A 3 -21.73 -29.93 -20.39
N TYR A 4 -21.87 -30.00 -19.07
CA TYR A 4 -21.86 -28.82 -18.21
C TYR A 4 -20.41 -28.43 -17.94
N PHE A 5 -20.01 -27.23 -18.37
CA PHE A 5 -18.74 -26.64 -17.94
C PHE A 5 -18.94 -26.08 -16.54
N VAL A 6 -18.34 -26.73 -15.54
CA VAL A 6 -18.17 -26.16 -14.21
C VAL A 6 -17.01 -25.16 -14.31
N PRO A 7 -17.21 -23.86 -14.01
CA PRO A 7 -16.10 -22.92 -14.00
C PRO A 7 -15.12 -23.33 -12.91
N VAL A 8 -13.88 -23.59 -13.31
CA VAL A 8 -12.76 -23.88 -12.41
C VAL A 8 -12.57 -22.68 -11.47
N ASP A 9 -12.29 -22.95 -10.19
CA ASP A 9 -12.14 -22.05 -9.04
C ASP A 9 -11.09 -20.90 -9.16
N ASN A 10 -10.74 -20.47 -10.37
CA ASN A 10 -9.84 -19.35 -10.68
C ASN A 10 -10.39 -17.98 -10.25
N SER A 11 -11.67 -17.89 -9.86
CA SER A 11 -12.30 -16.63 -9.44
C SER A 11 -11.63 -16.05 -8.19
N PHE A 12 -11.29 -16.90 -7.21
CA PHE A 12 -10.72 -16.45 -5.94
C PHE A 12 -9.32 -15.84 -6.12
N GLU A 13 -8.44 -16.51 -6.85
CA GLU A 13 -7.08 -16.01 -7.14
C GLU A 13 -7.11 -14.75 -8.00
N LEU A 14 -8.01 -14.68 -8.98
CA LEU A 14 -8.18 -13.50 -9.82
C LEU A 14 -8.69 -12.30 -9.01
N THR A 15 -9.65 -12.51 -8.10
CA THR A 15 -10.10 -11.46 -7.17
C THR A 15 -9.00 -11.04 -6.19
N ARG A 16 -8.18 -11.98 -5.71
CA ARG A 16 -7.02 -11.66 -4.86
C ARG A 16 -6.02 -10.77 -5.59
N GLN A 17 -5.71 -11.08 -6.85
CA GLN A 17 -4.83 -10.26 -7.68
C GLN A 17 -5.39 -8.85 -7.91
N GLN A 18 -6.70 -8.74 -8.18
CA GLN A 18 -7.37 -7.44 -8.33
C GLN A 18 -7.28 -6.60 -7.04
N LEU A 19 -7.50 -7.20 -5.88
CA LEU A 19 -7.39 -6.50 -4.60
C LEU A 19 -5.95 -6.03 -4.32
N LEU A 20 -4.95 -6.83 -4.70
CA LEU A 20 -3.55 -6.43 -4.58
C LEU A 20 -3.20 -5.27 -5.52
N GLN A 21 -3.76 -5.28 -6.73
CA GLN A 21 -3.61 -4.18 -7.68
C GLN A 21 -4.29 -2.90 -7.19
N GLU A 22 -5.52 -3.00 -6.68
CA GLU A 22 -6.22 -1.90 -6.02
C GLU A 22 -5.43 -1.33 -4.83
N CYS A 23 -4.79 -2.20 -4.04
CA CYS A 23 -3.91 -1.78 -2.95
C CYS A 23 -2.70 -0.99 -3.45
N ASN A 24 -2.08 -1.45 -4.54
CA ASN A 24 -0.95 -0.79 -5.16
C ASN A 24 -1.34 0.61 -5.66
N ASP A 25 -2.46 0.70 -6.39
CA ASP A 25 -2.97 1.97 -6.90
C ASP A 25 -3.26 2.96 -5.76
N LEU A 26 -3.79 2.47 -4.64
CA LEU A 26 -4.00 3.28 -3.44
C LEU A 26 -2.66 3.79 -2.87
N ILE A 27 -1.66 2.92 -2.70
CA ILE A 27 -0.33 3.31 -2.19
C ILE A 27 0.33 4.34 -3.09
N LEU A 28 0.30 4.11 -4.40
CA LEU A 28 0.91 5.00 -5.40
C LEU A 28 0.21 6.37 -5.43
N SER A 29 -1.12 6.39 -5.48
CA SER A 29 -1.87 7.65 -5.50
C SER A 29 -1.68 8.48 -4.22
N THR A 30 -1.60 7.83 -3.06
CA THR A 30 -1.25 8.49 -1.81
C THR A 30 0.18 9.01 -1.82
N ALA A 31 1.14 8.22 -2.29
CA ALA A 31 2.54 8.62 -2.37
C ALA A 31 2.76 9.81 -3.33
N ASP A 32 2.10 9.81 -4.49
CA ASP A 32 2.16 10.90 -5.47
C ASP A 32 1.62 12.22 -4.88
N TYR A 33 0.50 12.15 -4.16
CA TYR A 33 -0.04 13.30 -3.45
C TYR A 33 0.96 13.83 -2.41
N MET A 34 1.49 12.94 -1.57
CA MET A 34 2.43 13.31 -0.53
C MET A 34 3.72 13.90 -1.09
N GLU A 35 4.27 13.32 -2.17
CA GLU A 35 5.46 13.83 -2.85
C GLU A 35 5.22 15.25 -3.39
N LYS A 36 4.11 15.46 -4.10
CA LYS A 36 3.75 16.78 -4.63
C LYS A 36 3.58 17.80 -3.51
N PHE A 37 2.95 17.40 -2.41
CA PHE A 37 2.77 18.25 -1.25
C PHE A 37 4.11 18.64 -0.61
N VAL A 38 4.99 17.68 -0.35
CA VAL A 38 6.31 17.94 0.24
C VAL A 38 7.17 18.83 -0.67
N ARG A 39 7.12 18.64 -1.99
CA ARG A 39 7.84 19.50 -2.93
C ARG A 39 7.31 20.93 -2.96
N SER A 40 6.00 21.11 -2.77
CA SER A 40 5.34 22.41 -2.84
C SER A 40 5.46 23.20 -1.53
N PHE A 41 5.30 22.52 -0.39
CA PHE A 41 5.18 23.14 0.93
C PHE A 41 6.35 22.85 1.88
N ARG A 42 7.31 22.01 1.47
CA ARG A 42 8.48 21.60 2.29
C ARG A 42 8.10 21.01 3.65
N ARG A 43 6.89 20.45 3.76
CA ARG A 43 6.36 19.83 4.98
C ARG A 43 5.72 18.49 4.64
N TYR A 44 5.84 17.52 5.55
CA TYR A 44 5.14 16.25 5.43
C TYR A 44 3.64 16.44 5.73
N PRO A 45 2.74 16.03 4.81
CA PRO A 45 1.31 16.10 5.04
C PRO A 45 0.82 14.93 5.90
N ASP A 46 -0.33 15.14 6.53
CA ASP A 46 -1.12 14.04 7.07
C ASP A 46 -1.66 13.14 5.94
N VAL A 47 -2.09 11.93 6.31
CA VAL A 47 -2.71 11.01 5.35
C VAL A 47 -3.94 11.68 4.70
N PRO A 48 -4.02 11.73 3.36
CA PRO A 48 -5.12 12.40 2.68
C PRO A 48 -6.48 11.80 3.02
N SER A 49 -7.50 12.65 3.11
CA SER A 49 -8.87 12.22 3.41
C SER A 49 -9.44 11.25 2.37
N PHE A 50 -9.01 11.34 1.11
CA PHE A 50 -9.40 10.37 0.08
C PHE A 50 -8.87 8.98 0.38
N THR A 51 -7.65 8.87 0.90
CA THR A 51 -7.03 7.59 1.26
C THR A 51 -7.80 6.94 2.41
N TRP A 52 -8.20 7.72 3.42
CA TRP A 52 -9.05 7.23 4.51
C TRP A 52 -10.40 6.71 4.03
N ARG A 53 -11.09 7.46 3.18
CA ARG A 53 -12.38 7.03 2.61
C ARG A 53 -12.24 5.75 1.79
N TRP A 54 -11.17 5.62 1.02
CA TRP A 54 -10.94 4.43 0.22
C TRP A 54 -10.68 3.20 1.10
N MET A 55 -9.85 3.34 2.14
CA MET A 55 -9.56 2.26 3.08
C MET A 55 -10.80 1.77 3.82
N GLN A 56 -11.77 2.63 4.14
CA GLN A 56 -13.04 2.22 4.78
C GLN A 56 -13.83 1.20 3.95
N HIS A 57 -13.74 1.27 2.62
CA HIS A 57 -14.41 0.32 1.72
C HIS A 57 -13.50 -0.85 1.32
N PHE A 58 -12.20 -0.60 1.19
CA PHE A 58 -11.22 -1.57 0.74
C PHE A 58 -10.91 -2.62 1.81
N ILE A 59 -10.64 -2.22 3.05
CA ILE A 59 -10.23 -3.14 4.13
C ILE A 59 -11.26 -4.25 4.39
N PRO A 60 -12.58 -3.99 4.46
CA PRO A 60 -13.57 -5.06 4.62
C PRO A 60 -13.55 -6.09 3.49
N ARG A 61 -13.35 -5.66 2.24
CA ARG A 61 -13.24 -6.56 1.08
C ARG A 61 -12.01 -7.46 1.19
N VAL A 62 -10.88 -6.86 1.53
CA VAL A 62 -9.60 -7.56 1.61
C VAL A 62 -9.59 -8.60 2.75
N THR A 63 -10.16 -8.25 3.91
CA THR A 63 -10.37 -9.17 5.03
C THR A 63 -11.31 -10.31 4.65
N HIS A 64 -12.39 -10.03 3.92
CA HIS A 64 -13.31 -11.06 3.43
C HIS A 64 -12.60 -12.09 2.53
N HIS A 65 -11.65 -11.62 1.71
CA HIS A 65 -10.83 -12.47 0.83
C HIS A 65 -9.57 -13.04 1.51
N LYS A 66 -9.46 -12.95 2.85
CA LYS A 66 -8.33 -13.51 3.64
C LYS A 66 -6.95 -13.00 3.16
N VAL A 67 -6.89 -11.75 2.71
CA VAL A 67 -5.64 -11.10 2.34
C VAL A 67 -5.14 -10.29 3.56
N PRO A 68 -3.88 -10.45 4.02
CA PRO A 68 -3.43 -9.86 5.29
C PRO A 68 -2.97 -8.40 5.11
N ILE A 69 -3.84 -7.51 4.64
CA ILE A 69 -3.53 -6.08 4.50
C ILE A 69 -4.31 -5.31 5.56
N THR A 70 -3.59 -4.47 6.30
CA THR A 70 -4.17 -3.56 7.28
C THR A 70 -3.99 -2.11 6.84
N PRO A 71 -4.76 -1.16 7.39
CA PRO A 71 -4.58 0.26 7.10
C PRO A 71 -3.15 0.74 7.36
N GLU A 72 -2.52 0.25 8.41
CA GLU A 72 -1.16 0.62 8.80
C GLU A 72 -0.17 0.21 7.72
N ILE A 73 -0.29 -0.99 7.15
CA ILE A 73 0.58 -1.46 6.05
C ILE A 73 0.49 -0.51 4.87
N ILE A 74 -0.73 -0.13 4.45
CA ILE A 74 -0.94 0.76 3.30
C ILE A 74 -0.30 2.12 3.54
N ILE A 75 -0.55 2.71 4.72
CA ILE A 75 -0.05 4.04 5.09
C ILE A 75 1.48 4.02 5.17
N THR A 76 2.06 3.04 5.85
CA THR A 76 3.51 2.89 5.98
C THR A 76 4.17 2.70 4.62
N CYS A 77 3.60 1.87 3.74
CA CYS A 77 4.11 1.69 2.38
C CYS A 77 4.05 2.97 1.56
N ALA A 78 2.99 3.77 1.69
CA ALA A 78 2.87 5.05 1.00
C ALA A 78 3.90 6.08 1.49
N PHE A 79 4.11 6.19 2.81
CA PHE A 79 5.13 7.08 3.38
C PHE A 79 6.55 6.66 2.97
N PHE A 80 6.85 5.36 3.03
CA PHE A 80 8.16 4.85 2.64
C PHE A 80 8.42 5.06 1.14
N THR A 81 7.41 4.81 0.30
CA THR A 81 7.49 5.05 -1.15
C THR A 81 7.72 6.53 -1.45
N THR A 82 7.01 7.43 -0.75
CA THR A 82 7.22 8.87 -0.86
C THR A 82 8.63 9.26 -0.46
N TYR A 83 9.13 8.72 0.64
CA TYR A 83 10.48 8.99 1.14
C TYR A 83 11.55 8.60 0.11
N ILE A 84 11.47 7.40 -0.45
CA ILE A 84 12.40 6.93 -1.49
C ILE A 84 12.38 7.86 -2.69
N ARG A 85 11.21 8.27 -3.18
CA ARG A 85 11.08 9.18 -4.34
C ARG A 85 11.62 10.58 -4.07
N LEU A 86 11.51 11.07 -2.84
CA LEU A 86 12.07 12.35 -2.44
C LEU A 86 13.60 12.28 -2.32
N ARG A 87 14.14 11.18 -1.79
CA ARG A 87 15.58 10.98 -1.60
C ARG A 87 16.31 10.66 -2.90
N PHE A 88 15.73 9.79 -3.73
CA PHE A 88 16.32 9.31 -4.98
C PHE A 88 15.57 9.86 -6.19
N ARG A 89 16.09 10.95 -6.75
CA ARG A 89 15.46 11.68 -7.88
C ARG A 89 15.35 10.85 -9.18
N TYR A 90 16.09 9.75 -9.28
CA TYR A 90 16.08 8.81 -10.40
C TYR A 90 15.21 7.57 -10.16
N ALA A 91 14.56 7.45 -9.00
CA ALA A 91 13.68 6.32 -8.72
C ALA A 91 12.49 6.31 -9.69
N PRO A 92 12.16 5.15 -10.30
CA PRO A 92 11.00 5.06 -11.18
C PRO A 92 9.70 5.33 -10.41
N ARG A 93 8.73 5.99 -11.05
CA ARG A 93 7.42 6.30 -10.44
C ARG A 93 6.54 5.08 -10.21
N ASP A 94 6.90 3.94 -10.80
CA ASP A 94 6.24 2.67 -10.56
C ASP A 94 6.93 1.89 -9.43
N PHE A 95 7.99 2.45 -8.82
CA PHE A 95 8.62 1.85 -7.66
C PHE A 95 7.75 2.10 -6.43
N PHE A 96 7.30 1.01 -5.81
CA PHE A 96 6.63 1.02 -4.52
C PHE A 96 7.13 -0.16 -3.70
N TYR A 97 7.23 0.04 -2.39
CA TYR A 97 7.49 -1.06 -1.47
C TYR A 97 6.15 -1.64 -1.05
N PHE A 98 5.94 -2.92 -1.31
CA PHE A 98 4.80 -3.66 -0.82
C PHE A 98 5.27 -4.99 -0.26
N PRO A 99 5.38 -5.11 1.08
CA PRO A 99 5.63 -6.40 1.69
C PRO A 99 4.35 -7.21 1.52
N LEU A 100 4.32 -8.12 0.53
CA LEU A 100 3.31 -9.17 0.53
C LEU A 100 3.52 -9.97 1.84
N PRO A 101 2.49 -10.09 2.71
CA PRO A 101 2.61 -10.92 3.89
C PRO A 101 2.73 -12.37 3.43
N THR A 102 3.96 -12.88 3.47
CA THR A 102 4.19 -14.32 3.52
C THR A 102 3.89 -14.74 4.96
N SER A 103 3.18 -15.85 5.10
CA SER A 103 2.23 -16.14 6.20
C SER A 103 2.72 -16.05 7.64
N ASP A 104 4.01 -15.89 7.95
CA ASP A 104 4.50 -16.12 9.32
C ASP A 104 5.53 -15.11 9.85
N SER A 105 5.83 -14.01 9.13
CA SER A 105 6.79 -13.03 9.64
C SER A 105 6.55 -11.63 9.08
N PHE A 106 5.41 -11.02 9.42
CA PHE A 106 5.37 -9.57 9.41
C PHE A 106 6.05 -9.08 10.69
N PRO A 107 7.09 -8.24 10.63
CA PRO A 107 7.60 -7.61 11.83
C PRO A 107 6.45 -6.81 12.43
N SER A 108 6.10 -7.15 13.67
CA SER A 108 5.06 -6.53 14.50
C SER A 108 5.33 -5.07 14.85
N THR A 109 6.20 -4.41 14.11
CA THR A 109 6.83 -3.16 14.50
C THR A 109 6.72 -2.16 13.35
N VAL A 110 5.50 -1.65 13.20
CA VAL A 110 5.26 -0.30 12.66
C VAL A 110 6.19 0.72 13.36
N THR A 111 6.56 0.45 14.62
CA THR A 111 7.59 1.17 15.39
C THR A 111 9.00 1.13 14.79
N ASP A 112 9.42 0.06 14.11
CA ASP A 112 10.77 0.01 13.54
C ASP A 112 10.86 0.91 12.31
N ILE A 113 9.81 0.95 11.48
CA ILE A 113 9.78 1.83 10.30
C ILE A 113 9.61 3.29 10.72
N ILE A 114 8.81 3.58 11.75
CA ILE A 114 8.72 4.92 12.34
C ILE A 114 10.06 5.32 12.97
N SER A 115 10.75 4.42 13.69
CA SER A 115 12.07 4.71 14.27
C SER A 115 13.14 4.98 13.20
N VAL A 116 13.08 4.26 12.07
CA VAL A 116 13.92 4.51 10.89
C VAL A 116 13.59 5.90 10.34
N MET A 117 12.31 6.24 10.14
CA MET A 117 11.91 7.56 9.67
C MET A 117 12.26 8.71 10.65
N GLU A 118 12.20 8.47 11.97
CA GLU A 118 12.58 9.43 13.01
C GLU A 118 14.10 9.60 13.13
N SER A 119 14.87 8.53 12.94
CA SER A 119 16.34 8.58 12.93
C SER A 119 16.90 9.44 11.80
N PHE A 120 16.14 9.62 10.71
CA PHE A 120 16.52 10.46 9.56
C PHE A 120 15.88 11.86 9.58
N ARG A 121 15.21 12.26 10.67
CA ARG A 121 14.58 13.58 10.83
C ARG A 121 15.57 14.67 11.27
N LEU A 122 16.82 14.31 11.50
CA LEU A 122 17.93 15.20 11.87
C LEU A 122 18.98 15.20 10.75
N GLU A 123 18.75 15.96 9.69
CA GLU A 123 19.78 16.51 8.78
C GLU A 123 19.17 17.58 7.86
#